data_AF-A0A7K2LTM9-F1
#
_entry.id   AF-A0A7K2LTM9-F1
#
_cell.length_a   1.000
_cell.length_b   1.000
_cell.length_c   1.000
_cell.angle_alpha   90.00
_cell.angle_beta   90.00
_cell.angle_gamma   90.00
#
_symmetry.space_group_name_H-M   'P 1'
#
loop_
_entity.id
_entity.type
_entity.pdbx_description
1 polymer ?
#
loop_
_entity_poly.entity_id
_entity_poly.type
_entity_poly.pdbx_seq_one_letter_code
_entity_poly.pdbx_strand_id
1 'polypeptide(L)' 'MADQVRFGVLGPVVAERDGGPPELSGPLDLKGPRHRAVLARLIVARRRVVPVARLVADLWVEPPAGAVGALQTFVA' A
#
# COMPACT_ATOMS: atom_id res chain seq x y z
N MET A 1 -17.50 11.36 13.51
CA MET A 1 -17.14 10.08 12.85
C MET A 1 -15.64 10.08 12.68
N ALA A 2 -14.95 9.02 13.10
CA ALA A 2 -13.49 8.96 12.95
C ALA A 2 -13.13 8.96 11.46
N ASP A 3 -12.04 9.63 11.12
CA ASP A 3 -11.44 9.56 9.80
C ASP A 3 -10.90 8.15 9.57
N GLN A 4 -11.50 7.39 8.65
CA GLN A 4 -11.15 6.01 8.37
C GLN A 4 -10.69 5.83 6.92
N VAL A 5 -9.82 4.86 6.70
CA VAL A 5 -9.42 4.42 5.36
C VAL A 5 -9.93 3.01 5.15
N ARG A 6 -10.68 2.82 4.07
CA ARG A 6 -11.17 1.51 3.63
C ARG A 6 -10.40 1.06 2.39
N PHE A 7 -10.11 -0.24 2.33
CA PHE A 7 -9.36 -0.86 1.24
C PHE A 7 -10.20 -1.89 0.51
N GLY A 8 -10.20 -1.84 -0.81
CA GLY A 8 -10.73 -2.89 -1.68
C GLY A 8 -9.59 -3.80 -2.16
N VAL A 9 -9.75 -5.12 -2.02
CA VAL A 9 -8.70 -6.11 -2.37
C VAL A 9 -9.20 -7.28 -3.22
N LEU A 10 -10.51 -7.44 -3.38
CA LEU A 10 -11.11 -8.48 -4.23
C LEU A 10 -11.26 -7.97 -5.67
N GLY A 11 -10.13 -7.58 -6.25
CA GLY A 11 -10.02 -6.83 -7.50
C GLY A 11 -8.74 -6.00 -7.47
N PRO A 12 -8.64 -4.93 -8.29
CA PRO A 12 -7.57 -3.95 -8.14
C PRO A 12 -7.53 -3.41 -6.70
N VAL A 13 -6.31 -3.24 -6.17
CA VAL A 13 -6.14 -2.63 -4.85
C VAL A 13 -6.52 -1.16 -4.95
N VAL A 14 -7.52 -0.77 -4.16
CA VAL A 14 -8.04 0.61 -4.07
C VAL A 14 -8.11 1.04 -2.61
N ALA A 15 -8.07 2.35 -2.38
CA ALA A 15 -8.23 2.95 -1.07
C ALA A 15 -9.26 4.09 -1.18
N GLU A 16 -10.11 4.22 -0.16
CA GLU A 16 -11.10 5.29 -0.05
C GLU A 16 -11.06 5.86 1.37
N ARG A 17 -11.23 7.17 1.49
CA ARG A 17 -11.50 7.82 2.75
C ARG A 17 -12.98 7.67 3.05
N ASP A 18 -13.27 7.05 4.19
CA ASP A 18 -14.61 6.87 4.72
C ASP A 18 -14.75 7.68 6.01
N GLY A 19 -15.79 8.51 6.06
CA GLY A 19 -16.00 9.47 7.14
C GLY A 19 -15.15 10.75 7.04
N GLY A 20 -15.41 11.68 7.97
CA GLY A 20 -14.95 13.06 7.90
C GLY A 20 -15.96 13.99 7.19
N PRO A 21 -15.58 15.26 6.92
CA PRO A 21 -16.42 16.17 6.14
C PRO A 21 -16.75 15.57 4.75
N PRO A 22 -17.96 15.80 4.21
CA PRO A 22 -18.36 15.25 2.91
C PRO A 22 -17.40 15.62 1.78
N GLU A 23 -16.83 16.83 1.81
CA GLU A 23 -15.82 17.29 0.84
C GLU A 23 -14.48 16.51 0.88
N LEU A 24 -14.18 15.78 1.95
CA LEU A 24 -12.96 14.96 2.08
C LEU A 24 -13.20 13.47 1.81
N SER A 25 -14.45 13.00 1.78
CA SER A 25 -14.77 11.60 1.51
C SER A 25 -14.55 11.25 0.04
N GLY A 26 -14.00 10.07 -0.25
CA GLY A 26 -13.80 9.60 -1.63
C GLY A 26 -12.54 8.80 -1.89
N PRO A 27 -12.23 8.49 -3.17
CA PRO A 27 -11.07 7.70 -3.55
C PRO A 27 -9.75 8.36 -3.15
N LEU A 28 -8.80 7.54 -2.68
CA LEU A 28 -7.42 7.95 -2.44
C LEU A 28 -6.54 7.48 -3.60
N ASP A 29 -5.70 8.39 -4.09
CA ASP A 29 -4.78 8.11 -5.19
C ASP A 29 -3.68 7.14 -4.77
N LEU A 30 -3.83 5.89 -5.19
CA LEU A 30 -2.75 4.92 -5.14
C LEU A 30 -1.88 5.08 -6.38
N LYS A 31 -0.60 5.36 -6.17
CA LYS A 31 0.42 5.48 -7.22
C LYS A 31 0.55 4.18 -8.04
N GLY A 32 1.60 4.09 -8.87
CA GLY A 32 1.79 2.99 -9.82
C GLY A 32 1.78 1.56 -9.24
N PRO A 33 1.80 0.54 -10.11
CA PRO A 33 1.56 -0.87 -9.73
C PRO A 33 2.39 -1.39 -8.56
N ARG A 34 3.66 -0.95 -8.44
CA ARG A 34 4.53 -1.34 -7.31
C ARG A 34 4.05 -0.79 -5.96
N HIS A 35 3.57 0.46 -5.92
CA HIS A 35 3.03 1.04 -4.69
C HIS A 35 1.79 0.26 -4.22
N ARG A 36 0.87 -0.05 -5.15
CA ARG A 36 -0.29 -0.92 -4.87
C ARG A 36 0.13 -2.31 -4.37
N ALA A 37 1.18 -2.88 -4.95
CA ALA A 37 1.70 -4.19 -4.56
C ALA A 37 2.28 -4.19 -3.13
N VAL A 38 2.94 -3.11 -2.71
CA VAL A 38 3.39 -2.92 -1.32
C VAL A 38 2.19 -2.86 -0.39
N LEU A 39 1.22 -2.00 -0.69
CA LEU A 39 0.02 -1.83 0.13
C LEU A 39 -0.73 -3.17 0.30
N ALA A 40 -0.91 -3.93 -0.77
CA ALA A 40 -1.55 -5.25 -0.73
C ALA A 40 -0.85 -6.21 0.27
N ARG A 41 0.49 -6.27 0.23
CA ARG A 41 1.27 -7.14 1.13
C ARG A 41 1.10 -6.73 2.60
N LEU A 42 1.05 -5.43 2.87
CA LEU A 42 0.82 -4.91 4.21
C LEU A 42 -0.60 -5.20 4.71
N ILE A 43 -1.61 -5.06 3.85
CA ILE A 43 -3.00 -5.41 4.18
C ILE A 43 -3.10 -6.90 4.54
N VAL A 44 -2.52 -7.79 3.72
CA VAL A 44 -2.51 -9.24 3.96
C VAL A 44 -1.77 -9.61 5.24
N ALA A 45 -0.70 -8.89 5.59
CA ALA A 45 0.03 -9.12 6.83
C ALA A 45 -0.81 -8.82 8.09
N ARG A 46 -1.82 -7.95 7.98
CA ARG A 46 -2.81 -7.60 9.01
C ARG A 46 -2.20 -7.37 10.41
N ARG A 47 -1.68 -6.15 10.63
CA ARG A 47 -1.10 -5.70 11.91
C ARG A 47 0.15 -6.48 12.35
N ARG A 48 0.83 -7.16 11.42
CA ARG A 48 2.13 -7.81 11.66
C ARG A 48 3.23 -7.06 10.93
N VAL A 49 4.44 -7.10 11.49
CA VAL A 49 5.65 -6.57 10.85
C VAL A 49 5.95 -7.40 9.61
N VAL A 50 6.19 -6.73 8.48
CA VAL A 50 6.69 -7.36 7.26
C VAL A 50 8.14 -6.93 7.07
N PRO A 51 9.12 -7.85 7.17
CA PRO A 51 10.52 -7.52 6.96
C PRO A 51 10.78 -6.93 5.58
N VAL A 52 11.65 -5.93 5.50
CA VAL A 52 12.04 -5.28 4.23
C VAL A 52 12.51 -6.30 3.19
N ALA A 53 13.34 -7.27 3.60
CA ALA A 53 13.82 -8.33 2.71
C ALA A 53 12.68 -9.14 2.08
N ARG A 54 11.61 -9.39 2.84
CA ARG A 54 10.42 -10.09 2.34
C ARG A 54 9.66 -9.24 1.33
N LEU A 55 9.46 -7.95 1.61
CA LEU A 55 8.83 -7.04 0.65
C LEU A 55 9.63 -6.97 -0.66
N VAL A 56 10.96 -6.87 -0.58
CA VAL A 56 11.82 -6.86 -1.78
C VAL A 56 11.68 -8.16 -2.57
N ALA A 57 11.79 -9.32 -1.92
CA ALA A 57 11.66 -10.63 -2.57
C ALA A 57 10.28 -10.82 -3.22
N ASP A 58 9.22 -10.33 -2.58
CA ASP A 58 7.89 -10.47 -3.14
C ASP A 58 7.64 -9.48 -4.31
N LEU A 59 8.33 -8.34 -4.36
CA LEU A 59 8.12 -7.28 -5.36
C LEU A 59 8.96 -7.45 -6.63
N TRP A 60 10.10 -8.12 -6.53
CA TRP A 60 11.02 -8.35 -7.63
C TRP A 60 11.48 -9.80 -7.65
N VAL A 61 11.42 -10.41 -8.83
CA VAL A 61 12.06 -11.73 -9.07
C VAL A 61 13.57 -11.58 -9.00
N GLU A 62 14.11 -10.56 -9.66
CA GLU A 62 15.51 -10.15 -9.58
C GLU A 62 15.57 -8.68 -9.11
N PRO A 63 15.94 -8.42 -7.85
CA PRO A 63 15.92 -7.07 -7.30
C PRO A 63 17.08 -6.22 -7.85
N PRO A 64 16.81 -4.97 -8.30
CA PRO A 64 17.88 -4.06 -8.69
C PRO A 64 18.73 -3.66 -7.47
N ALA A 65 19.96 -3.19 -7.70
CA ALA A 65 20.87 -2.73 -6.65
C ALA A 65 20.26 -1.68 -5.69
N GLY A 66 19.27 -0.91 -6.15
CA GLY A 66 18.54 0.10 -5.37
C GLY A 66 17.15 -0.32 -4.86
N ALA A 67 16.81 -1.62 -4.82
CA ALA A 67 15.46 -2.08 -4.51
C ALA A 67 14.91 -1.57 -3.17
N VAL A 68 15.73 -1.54 -2.13
CA VAL A 68 15.35 -1.03 -0.80
C VAL A 68 15.05 0.47 -0.85
N GLY A 69 15.90 1.25 -1.52
CA GLY A 69 15.68 2.69 -1.70
C GLY A 69 14.39 2.97 -2.47
N ALA A 70 14.14 2.21 -3.54
CA ALA A 70 12.89 2.30 -4.29
C ALA A 70 11.66 1.96 -3.42
N LEU A 71 11.73 0.89 -2.61
CA LEU A 71 10.67 0.52 -1.67
C LEU A 71 10.38 1.63 -0.65
N GLN A 72 11.42 2.27 -0.11
CA GLN A 72 11.28 3.36 0.86
C GLN A 72 10.50 4.56 0.31
N THR A 73 10.58 4.84 -1.00
CA THR A 73 9.78 5.91 -1.63
C THR A 73 8.27 5.69 -1.60
N PHE A 74 7.82 4.46 -1.31
CA PHE A 74 6.40 4.11 -1.24
C PHE A 74 5.83 4.19 0.18
N VAL A 75 6.66 4.29 1.22
CA VAL A 75 6.24 4.23 2.63
C VAL A 75 6.60 5.49 3.45
N ALA A 76 7.16 6.50 2.79
CA ALA A 76 7.58 7.76 3.39
C ALA A 76 6.39 8.64 3.81
#